data_AF-A0A960E2I1-F1
#
_entry.id   AF-A0A960E2I1-F1
#
_cell.length_a   1.000
_cell.length_b   1.000
_cell.length_c   1.000
_cell.angle_alpha   90.00
_cell.angle_beta   90.00
_cell.angle_gamma   90.00
#
_symmetry.space_group_name_H-M   'P 1'
#
loop_
_entity.id
_entity.type
_entity.pdbx_description
1 polymer ?
#
loop_
_entity_poly.entity_id
_entity_poly.type
_entity_poly.pdbx_seq_one_letter_code
_entity_poly.pdbx_strand_id
1 'polypeptide(L)'
;RDAGTVEVDGRTVDLAPAADALAGWDLTFDLTATGAGLWREFMATFDDKAFLDAGPLFAEPWDAADPVETPRGLAPAPAEGPDPILVALAAAAEALATAGIALDAPLGTYQYAHRGP
;
A
#
# COMPACT_ATOMS: atom_id res chain seq x y z
N ARG A 1 2.64 1.71 13.14
CA ARG A 1 2.37 3.14 12.87
C ARG A 1 0.90 3.36 13.11
N ASP A 2 0.51 4.46 13.75
CA ASP A 2 -0.90 4.83 13.82
C ASP A 2 -1.31 5.46 12.49
N ALA A 3 -2.50 5.14 11.99
CA ALA A 3 -2.98 5.62 10.69
C ALA A 3 -3.04 7.15 10.66
N GLY A 4 -3.70 7.75 11.66
CA GLY A 4 -3.73 9.19 11.88
C GLY A 4 -4.02 9.99 10.62
N THR A 5 -3.33 11.12 10.50
CA THR A 5 -3.38 12.00 9.32
C THR A 5 -1.98 12.24 8.78
N VAL A 6 -1.86 12.43 7.47
CA VAL A 6 -0.59 12.80 6.80
C VAL A 6 -0.78 14.05 5.94
N GLU A 7 0.24 14.90 5.86
CA GLU A 7 0.27 16.04 4.95
C GLU A 7 0.81 15.62 3.57
N VAL A 8 0.03 15.84 2.51
CA VAL A 8 0.39 15.57 1.12
C VAL A 8 0.06 16.80 0.28
N ASP A 9 1.09 17.41 -0.34
CA ASP A 9 0.94 18.61 -1.17
C ASP A 9 0.13 19.75 -0.52
N GLY A 10 0.32 19.94 0.79
CA GLY A 10 -0.38 20.96 1.58
C GLY A 10 -1.83 20.61 1.94
N ARG A 11 -2.24 19.35 1.78
CA ARG A 11 -3.53 18.82 2.22
C ARG A 11 -3.33 17.80 3.34
N THR A 12 -4.13 17.91 4.40
CA THR A 12 -4.27 16.88 5.41
C THR A 12 -5.14 15.73 4.89
N VAL A 13 -4.61 14.52 4.87
CA VAL A 13 -5.33 13.29 4.48
C VAL A 13 -5.55 12.42 5.70
N ASP A 14 -6.80 12.01 5.95
CA ASP A 14 -7.14 11.01 6.97
C ASP A 14 -6.92 9.59 6.42
N LEU A 15 -6.07 8.82 7.10
CA LEU A 15 -5.72 7.46 6.71
C LEU A 15 -6.48 6.38 7.47
N ALA A 16 -7.35 6.74 8.43
CA ALA A 16 -8.13 5.75 9.16
C ALA A 16 -8.93 4.81 8.23
N PRO A 17 -9.62 5.29 7.17
CA PRO A 17 -10.33 4.39 6.26
C PRO A 17 -9.41 3.45 5.47
N ALA A 18 -8.22 3.91 5.09
CA ALA A 18 -7.23 3.10 4.39
C ALA A 18 -6.63 2.03 5.31
N ALA A 19 -6.35 2.38 6.57
CA ALA A 19 -5.89 1.44 7.56
C ALA A 19 -6.95 0.39 7.90
N ASP A 20 -8.22 0.78 8.02
CA ASP A 20 -9.34 -0.15 8.24
C ASP A 20 -9.49 -1.14 7.07
N ALA A 21 -9.37 -0.66 5.82
CA ALA A 21 -9.43 -1.51 4.63
C ALA A 21 -8.27 -2.54 4.60
N LEU A 22 -7.04 -2.11 4.94
CA LEU A 22 -5.90 -3.03 5.03
C LEU A 22 -6.00 -3.99 6.23
N ALA A 23 -6.57 -3.55 7.35
CA ALA A 23 -6.79 -4.40 8.51
C ALA A 23 -7.87 -5.47 8.27
N GLY A 24 -8.86 -5.16 7.42
CA GLY A 24 -9.89 -6.11 6.98
C GLY A 24 -9.44 -7.05 5.86
N TRP A 25 -8.25 -6.84 5.28
CA TRP A 25 -7.74 -7.67 4.20
C TRP A 25 -7.19 -8.99 4.74
N ASP A 26 -7.55 -10.10 4.09
CA ASP A 26 -7.13 -11.46 4.45
C ASP A 26 -5.75 -11.85 3.89
N LEU A 27 -5.01 -10.89 3.34
CA LEU A 27 -3.69 -11.07 2.71
C LEU A 27 -3.73 -11.94 1.44
N THR A 28 -4.88 -12.07 0.79
CA THR A 28 -5.05 -12.81 -0.47
C THR A 28 -5.46 -11.93 -1.65
N PHE A 29 -5.35 -12.44 -2.87
CA PHE A 29 -5.89 -11.80 -4.07
C PHE A 29 -7.06 -12.59 -4.66
N ASP A 30 -7.89 -13.18 -3.79
CA ASP A 30 -9.13 -13.83 -4.19
C ASP A 30 -10.14 -12.78 -4.72
N LEU A 31 -11.09 -13.21 -5.55
CA LEU A 31 -12.09 -12.30 -6.14
C LEU A 31 -12.95 -11.58 -5.09
N THR A 32 -13.09 -12.19 -3.91
CA THR A 32 -13.83 -11.63 -2.77
C THR A 32 -12.95 -10.80 -1.82
N ALA A 33 -11.63 -10.78 -2.02
CA ALA A 33 -10.72 -10.07 -1.14
C ALA A 33 -11.00 -8.56 -1.17
N THR A 34 -11.24 -7.99 0.00
CA THR A 34 -11.41 -6.55 0.24
C THR A 34 -10.08 -5.98 0.72
N GLY A 35 -9.70 -4.77 0.27
CA GLY A 35 -8.40 -4.16 0.62
C GLY A 35 -7.22 -4.60 -0.26
N ALA A 36 -7.34 -5.71 -1.01
CA ALA A 36 -6.30 -6.18 -1.94
C ALA A 36 -5.93 -5.14 -3.02
N GLY A 37 -6.93 -4.40 -3.53
CA GLY A 37 -6.71 -3.30 -4.47
C GLY A 37 -5.89 -2.17 -3.86
N LEU A 38 -6.21 -1.77 -2.62
CA LEU A 38 -5.47 -0.73 -1.91
C LEU A 38 -4.02 -1.16 -1.68
N TRP A 39 -3.79 -2.40 -1.27
CA TRP A 39 -2.43 -2.94 -1.13
C TRP A 39 -1.65 -2.90 -2.44
N ARG A 40 -2.28 -3.29 -3.56
CA ARG A 40 -1.66 -3.23 -4.89
C ARG A 40 -1.24 -1.80 -5.25
N GLU A 41 -2.15 -0.84 -5.13
CA GLU A 41 -1.85 0.56 -5.45
C GLU A 41 -0.78 1.14 -4.50
N PHE A 42 -0.80 0.75 -3.23
CA PHE A 42 0.20 1.15 -2.24
C PHE A 42 1.60 0.64 -2.60
N MET A 43 1.74 -0.65 -2.92
CA MET A 43 3.02 -1.21 -3.38
C MET A 43 3.46 -0.58 -4.71
N ALA A 44 2.52 -0.25 -5.61
CA ALA A 44 2.83 0.38 -6.90
C ALA A 44 3.39 1.81 -6.79
N THR A 45 3.32 2.45 -5.62
CA THR A 45 3.95 3.76 -5.39
C THR A 45 5.47 3.70 -5.28
N PHE A 46 6.04 2.53 -5.01
CA PHE A 46 7.47 2.31 -4.89
C PHE A 46 8.06 1.82 -6.20
N ASP A 47 9.26 2.28 -6.54
CA ASP A 47 9.99 1.76 -7.71
C ASP A 47 10.51 0.33 -7.47
N ASP A 48 10.84 -0.38 -8.55
CA ASP A 48 11.32 -1.76 -8.48
C ASP A 48 12.55 -1.93 -7.57
N LYS A 49 13.39 -0.89 -7.40
CA LYS A 49 14.61 -0.97 -6.58
C LYS A 49 14.29 -0.97 -5.09
N ALA A 50 13.20 -0.34 -4.69
CA ALA A 50 12.71 -0.35 -3.31
C ALA A 50 12.42 -1.77 -2.79
N PHE A 51 12.17 -2.73 -3.68
CA PHE A 51 11.89 -4.12 -3.36
C PHE A 51 13.13 -5.01 -3.27
N LEU A 52 14.31 -4.50 -3.66
CA LEU A 52 15.52 -5.31 -3.78
C LEU A 52 16.39 -5.29 -2.52
N ASP A 53 16.31 -4.23 -1.71
CA ASP A 53 17.20 -4.02 -0.56
C ASP A 53 16.59 -3.04 0.45
N ALA A 54 17.28 -2.79 1.57
CA ALA A 54 16.91 -1.74 2.51
C ALA A 54 16.88 -0.36 1.82
N GLY A 55 15.90 0.46 2.19
CA GLY A 55 15.72 1.77 1.59
C GLY A 55 14.35 2.37 1.88
N PRO A 56 13.63 2.88 0.87
CA PRO A 56 12.38 3.60 1.09
C PRO A 56 11.21 2.73 1.57
N LEU A 57 11.25 1.42 1.29
CA LEU A 57 10.21 0.46 1.71
C LEU A 57 10.66 -0.39 2.90
N PHE A 58 11.85 -1.00 2.80
CA PHE A 58 12.36 -1.94 3.80
C PHE A 58 13.43 -1.35 4.73
N ALA A 59 13.41 -1.75 6.00
CA ALA A 59 14.43 -1.38 6.99
C ALA A 59 15.62 -2.32 6.98
N GLU A 60 15.39 -3.62 6.82
CA GLU A 60 16.43 -4.65 6.78
C GLU A 60 16.78 -5.02 5.33
N PRO A 61 18.09 -5.12 5.01
CA PRO A 61 18.54 -5.40 3.65
C PRO A 61 18.28 -6.85 3.24
N TRP A 62 18.45 -7.13 1.95
CA TRP A 62 18.47 -8.50 1.46
C TRP A 62 19.69 -9.27 2.00
N ASP A 63 19.49 -10.54 2.35
CA ASP A 63 20.52 -11.46 2.81
C ASP A 63 20.46 -12.80 2.05
N ALA A 64 21.55 -13.16 1.38
CA ALA A 64 21.70 -14.45 0.70
C ALA A 64 21.57 -15.67 1.64
N ALA A 65 21.88 -15.51 2.93
CA ALA A 65 21.73 -16.56 3.93
C ALA A 65 20.28 -16.70 4.44
N ASP A 66 19.43 -15.69 4.19
CA ASP A 66 18.01 -15.66 4.56
C ASP A 66 17.13 -15.11 3.41
N PRO A 67 17.13 -15.77 2.23
CA PRO A 67 16.57 -15.21 0.99
C PRO A 67 15.03 -15.26 0.93
N VAL A 68 14.38 -15.88 1.92
CA VAL A 68 12.91 -15.99 1.99
C VAL A 68 12.34 -14.87 2.85
N GLU A 69 13.01 -14.54 3.96
CA GLU A 69 12.52 -13.56 4.93
C GLU A 69 13.19 -12.19 4.78
N THR A 70 14.02 -11.96 3.75
CA THR A 70 14.67 -10.66 3.48
C THR A 70 14.54 -10.23 2.01
N PRO A 71 14.45 -8.91 1.73
CA PRO A 71 14.40 -7.78 2.66
C PRO A 71 13.08 -7.72 3.43
N ARG A 72 13.09 -7.09 4.62
CA ARG A 72 11.90 -7.05 5.51
C ARG A 72 11.87 -5.83 6.43
N GLY A 73 10.73 -5.71 7.12
CA GLY A 73 10.45 -4.65 8.09
C GLY A 73 10.19 -3.33 7.37
N LEU A 74 9.16 -2.59 7.76
CA LEU A 74 8.93 -1.27 7.16
C LEU A 74 10.06 -0.31 7.53
N ALA A 75 10.56 0.45 6.56
CA ALA A 75 11.49 1.55 6.78
C ALA A 75 10.99 2.47 7.92
N PRO A 76 11.87 2.98 8.81
CA PRO A 76 11.47 3.79 9.95
C PRO A 76 10.87 5.12 9.51
N ALA A 77 9.95 5.66 10.32
CA ALA A 77 9.44 7.01 10.11
C ALA A 77 10.59 8.02 10.30
N PRO A 78 10.65 9.09 9.48
CA PRO A 78 11.62 10.15 9.71
C PRO A 78 11.32 10.87 11.04
N ALA A 79 12.35 11.46 11.66
CA ALA A 79 12.18 12.24 12.88
C ALA A 79 11.37 13.54 12.66
N GLU A 80 11.43 14.08 11.43
CA GLU A 80 10.76 15.30 11.01
C GLU A 80 10.19 15.13 9.60
N GLY A 81 9.10 15.84 9.32
CA GLY A 81 8.42 15.78 8.01
C GLY A 81 7.43 14.62 7.88
N PRO A 82 6.72 14.54 6.74
CA PRO A 82 5.73 13.50 6.50
C PRO A 82 6.42 12.13 6.30
N ASP A 83 5.80 11.08 6.83
CA ASP A 83 6.29 9.72 6.68
C ASP A 83 6.08 9.22 5.23
N PRO A 84 7.13 8.86 4.48
CA PRO A 84 7.01 8.42 3.09
C PRO A 84 6.07 7.22 2.91
N ILE A 85 6.00 6.32 3.91
CA ILE A 85 5.10 5.17 3.89
C ILE A 85 3.63 5.63 3.95
N LEU A 86 3.33 6.62 4.79
CA LEU A 86 1.98 7.16 4.92
C LEU A 86 1.59 8.03 3.72
N VAL A 87 2.54 8.77 3.15
CA VAL A 87 2.34 9.51 1.90
C VAL A 87 2.03 8.56 0.74
N ALA A 88 2.75 7.45 0.63
CA ALA A 88 2.48 6.39 -0.34
C ALA A 88 1.07 5.77 -0.14
N LEU A 89 0.67 5.51 1.10
CA LEU A 89 -0.68 5.00 1.38
C LEU A 89 -1.77 6.02 1.00
N ALA A 90 -1.54 7.32 1.27
CA ALA A 90 -2.44 8.39 0.85
C ALA A 90 -2.59 8.45 -0.68
N ALA A 91 -1.47 8.35 -1.41
CA ALA A 91 -1.47 8.34 -2.88
C ALA A 91 -2.24 7.13 -3.45
N ALA A 92 -2.09 5.96 -2.83
CA ALA A 92 -2.84 4.76 -3.20
C ALA A 92 -4.35 4.90 -2.98
N ALA A 93 -4.74 5.48 -1.83
CA ALA A 93 -6.15 5.76 -1.54
C ALA A 93 -6.74 6.78 -2.53
N GLU A 94 -5.97 7.82 -2.90
CA GLU A 94 -6.36 8.82 -3.90
C GLU A 94 -6.48 8.20 -5.30
N ALA A 95 -5.60 7.27 -5.67
CA ALA A 95 -5.68 6.55 -6.94
C ALA A 95 -6.99 5.73 -7.07
N LEU A 96 -7.37 4.97 -6.03
CA LEU A 96 -8.64 4.23 -6.02
C LEU A 96 -9.85 5.17 -6.03
N ALA A 97 -9.81 6.24 -5.24
CA ALA A 97 -10.88 7.23 -5.21
C ALA A 97 -11.08 7.89 -6.59
N THR A 98 -9.99 8.22 -7.29
CA THR A 98 -10.01 8.77 -8.65
C THR A 98 -10.61 7.79 -9.66
N ALA A 99 -10.36 6.49 -9.48
CA ALA A 99 -10.95 5.43 -10.29
C ALA A 99 -12.42 5.11 -9.93
N GLY A 100 -12.97 5.74 -8.88
CA GLY A 100 -14.32 5.43 -8.38
C GLY A 100 -14.43 4.06 -7.70
N ILE A 101 -13.31 3.53 -7.20
CA ILE A 101 -13.22 2.23 -6.52
C ILE A 101 -13.14 2.48 -5.01
N ALA A 102 -14.02 1.86 -4.23
CA ALA A 102 -13.95 1.93 -2.77
C ALA A 102 -12.68 1.21 -2.25
N LEU A 103 -12.10 1.68 -1.15
CA LEU A 103 -10.85 1.13 -0.58
C LEU A 103 -10.98 -0.34 -0.19
N ASP A 104 -12.18 -0.77 0.18
CA ASP A 104 -12.56 -2.12 0.58
C ASP A 104 -13.36 -2.86 -0.52
N ALA A 105 -13.41 -2.34 -1.75
CA ALA A 105 -14.14 -3.00 -2.84
C ALA A 105 -13.57 -4.41 -3.10
N PRO A 106 -14.42 -5.46 -3.22
CA PRO A 106 -13.96 -6.80 -3.57
C PRO A 106 -13.24 -6.80 -4.92
N LEU A 107 -12.07 -7.44 -4.99
CA LEU A 107 -11.17 -7.40 -6.15
C LEU A 107 -11.87 -7.74 -7.48
N GLY A 108 -12.76 -8.74 -7.47
CA GLY A 108 -13.48 -9.21 -8.66
C GLY A 108 -14.46 -8.20 -9.26
N THR A 109 -14.75 -7.09 -8.56
CA THR A 109 -15.64 -6.04 -9.08
C THR A 109 -14.95 -5.12 -10.10
N TYR A 110 -13.62 -5.01 -10.06
CA TYR A 110 -12.84 -4.17 -10.97
C TYR A 110 -11.66 -4.88 -11.64
N GLN A 111 -11.24 -6.06 -11.16
CA GLN A 111 -10.23 -6.89 -11.82
C GLN A 111 -10.89 -8.06 -12.53
N TYR A 112 -11.11 -7.92 -13.84
CA TYR A 112 -11.74 -8.93 -14.68
C TYR A 112 -11.16 -8.95 -16.10
N ALA A 113 -11.33 -10.08 -16.79
CA ALA A 113 -11.06 -10.18 -18.21
C ALA A 113 -12.39 -10.15 -18.97
N HIS A 114 -12.57 -9.17 -19.86
CA HIS A 114 -13.74 -9.12 -20.73
C HIS A 114 -13.68 -10.24 -21.78
N ARG A 115 -14.81 -10.92 -21.99
CA ARG A 115 -14.94 -12.01 -22.97
C ARG A 115 -16.26 -11.83 -23.73
N GLY A 116 -16.17 -11.76 -25.06
CA GLY A 116 -17.31 -11.54 -25.95
C GLY A 116 -17.58 -10.04 -26.24
N PRO A 117 -18.51 -9.74 -27.16
CA PRO A 117 -19.11 -8.41 -27.28
C PRO A 117 -20.18 -8.14 -26.21
#